data_AF-A0A227J1J7-F1
#
_entry.id   AF-A0A227J1J7-F1
#
_cell.length_a   1.000
_cell.length_b   1.000
_cell.length_c   1.000
_cell.angle_alpha   90.00
_cell.angle_beta   90.00
_cell.angle_gamma   90.00
#
_symmetry.space_group_name_H-M   'P 1'
#
loop_
_entity.id
_entity.type
_entity.pdbx_description
1 polymer ?
#
loop_
_entity_poly.entity_id
_entity_poly.type
_entity_poly.pdbx_seq_one_letter_code
_entity_poly.pdbx_strand_id
1 'polypeptide(L)'
;MIRVSGPKANQVALEVTGKTLKPRYAEYLPFQAEDGTVLDQGIALYFPNPHSFTGEDVLELQGHGGPVVMDMLIKRILGIAGVRAARPGEF
;
A
#
# COMPACT_ATOMS: atom_id res chain seq x y z
N MET A 1 0.94 -4.78 -9.01
CA MET A 1 0.64 -3.47 -8.40
C MET A 1 -0.55 -3.62 -7.48
N ILE A 2 -0.48 -3.07 -6.26
CA ILE A 2 -1.60 -2.96 -5.32
C ILE A 2 -1.83 -1.47 -5.06
N ARG A 3 -3.08 -1.03 -5.07
CA ARG A 3 -3.47 0.34 -4.76
C ARG A 3 -4.39 0.35 -3.54
N VAL A 4 -4.21 1.33 -2.67
CA VAL A 4 -5.09 1.61 -1.53
C VAL A 4 -5.50 3.07 -1.62
N SER A 5 -6.81 3.33 -1.62
CA SER A 5 -7.40 4.67 -1.61
C SER A 5 -8.17 4.90 -0.32
N GLY A 6 -8.16 6.14 0.16
CA GLY A 6 -9.01 6.59 1.28
C GLY A 6 -8.22 7.03 2.51
N PRO A 7 -8.91 7.41 3.59
CA PRO A 7 -8.29 8.03 4.78
C PRO A 7 -7.30 7.13 5.52
N LYS A 8 -7.25 5.83 5.19
CA LYS A 8 -6.33 4.85 5.76
C LYS A 8 -5.07 4.65 4.93
N ALA A 9 -4.94 5.24 3.73
CA ALA A 9 -3.79 5.01 2.86
C ALA A 9 -2.44 5.37 3.52
N ASN A 10 -2.37 6.47 4.26
CA ASN A 10 -1.16 6.85 5.00
C ASN A 10 -0.82 5.86 6.14
N GLN A 11 -1.85 5.40 6.88
CA GLN A 11 -1.66 4.39 7.92
C GLN A 11 -1.13 3.08 7.32
N VAL A 12 -1.74 2.63 6.21
CA VAL A 12 -1.30 1.43 5.49
C VAL A 12 0.13 1.61 4.99
N ALA A 13 0.50 2.78 4.49
CA ALA A 13 1.87 3.06 4.04
C ALA A 13 2.87 2.91 5.20
N LEU A 14 2.58 3.53 6.35
CA LEU A 14 3.44 3.44 7.54
C LEU A 14 3.59 1.99 8.02
N GLU A 15 2.48 1.27 8.12
CA GLU A 15 2.43 -0.10 8.63
C GLU A 15 3.07 -1.15 7.70
N VAL A 16 2.98 -0.95 6.38
CA VAL A 16 3.53 -1.88 5.39
C VAL A 16 4.98 -1.56 5.07
N THR A 17 5.39 -0.28 5.13
CA THR A 17 6.75 0.13 4.73
C THR A 17 7.68 0.41 5.91
N GLY A 18 7.14 0.44 7.13
CA GLY A 18 7.86 0.75 8.36
C GLY A 18 8.27 2.22 8.48
N LYS A 19 7.82 3.11 7.59
CA LYS A 19 8.16 4.53 7.61
C LYS A 19 7.10 5.42 6.96
N THR A 20 7.17 6.71 7.25
CA THR A 20 6.38 7.72 6.53
C THR A 20 7.01 7.97 5.15
N LEU A 21 6.23 7.74 4.09
CA LEU A 21 6.67 7.97 2.71
C LEU A 21 6.64 9.45 2.35
N LYS A 22 7.60 9.89 1.54
CA LYS A 22 7.58 11.26 1.01
C LYS A 22 6.54 11.36 -0.12
N PRO A 23 5.60 12.33 -0.08
CA PRO A 23 4.60 12.51 -1.12
C PRO A 23 5.20 12.60 -2.53
N ARG A 24 4.73 11.75 -3.44
CA ARG A 24 5.12 11.69 -4.87
C ARG A 24 6.60 11.37 -5.11
N TYR A 25 7.24 10.68 -4.18
CA TYR A 25 8.56 10.07 -4.42
C TYR A 25 8.40 8.56 -4.49
N ALA A 26 9.00 7.97 -5.51
CA ALA A 26 9.15 6.53 -5.61
C ALA A 26 10.27 6.09 -4.67
N GLU A 27 9.95 5.24 -3.72
CA GLU A 27 10.92 4.73 -2.75
C GLU A 27 11.02 3.21 -2.87
N TYR A 28 12.23 2.70 -3.11
CA TYR A 28 12.51 1.26 -3.11
C TYR A 28 12.83 0.81 -1.69
N LEU A 29 12.02 -0.10 -1.14
CA LEU A 29 12.06 -0.51 0.27
C LEU A 29 11.34 -1.86 0.51
N PRO A 30 11.57 -2.51 1.67
CA PRO A 30 10.86 -3.73 2.04
C PRO A 30 9.40 -3.45 2.41
N PHE A 31 8.51 -4.36 2.02
CA PHE A 31 7.15 -4.45 2.55
C PHE A 31 7.11 -5.47 3.68
N GLN A 32 6.48 -5.12 4.81
CA GLN A 32 6.58 -5.83 6.07
C GLN A 32 5.23 -6.41 6.52
N ALA A 33 5.30 -7.57 7.15
CA ALA A 33 4.22 -8.17 7.93
C ALA A 33 4.00 -7.40 9.24
N GLU A 34 2.98 -7.78 10.01
CA GLU A 34 2.69 -7.17 11.31
C GLU A 34 3.83 -7.37 12.33
N ASP A 35 4.52 -8.51 12.25
CA ASP A 35 5.67 -8.83 13.11
C ASP A 35 7.01 -8.25 12.59
N GLY A 36 6.97 -7.46 11.52
CA GLY A 36 8.16 -6.88 10.88
C GLY A 36 8.88 -7.81 9.88
N THR A 37 8.42 -9.04 9.67
CA THR A 37 8.97 -9.95 8.66
C THR A 37 8.83 -9.34 7.26
N VAL A 38 9.89 -9.37 6.47
CA VAL A 38 9.87 -8.87 5.09
C VAL A 38 9.05 -9.82 4.20
N LEU A 39 7.96 -9.31 3.64
CA LEU A 39 7.07 -10.01 2.70
C LEU A 39 7.57 -9.89 1.25
N ASP A 40 8.06 -8.70 0.88
CA ASP A 40 8.58 -8.40 -0.46
C ASP A 40 9.56 -7.21 -0.39
N GLN A 41 10.26 -6.95 -1.49
CA GLN A 41 10.97 -5.70 -1.78
C GLN A 41 10.33 -5.05 -3.00
N GLY A 42 10.05 -3.75 -2.94
CA GLY A 42 9.32 -3.11 -4.03
C GLY A 42 9.39 -1.60 -3.98
N ILE A 43 8.67 -0.97 -4.90
CA ILE A 43 8.55 0.47 -4.99
C ILE A 43 7.22 0.89 -4.35
N ALA A 44 7.28 1.83 -3.41
CA ALA A 44 6.10 2.47 -2.82
C ALA A 44 6.00 3.94 -3.26
N LEU A 45 4.78 4.38 -3.59
CA LEU A 45 4.45 5.78 -3.88
C LEU A 45 3.25 6.20 -3.03
N TYR A 46 3.32 7.39 -2.45
CA TYR A 46 2.22 8.00 -1.71
C TYR A 46 1.77 9.29 -2.36
N PHE A 47 0.46 9.42 -2.58
CA PHE A 47 -0.20 10.58 -3.18
C PHE A 47 -1.24 11.13 -2.21
N PRO A 48 -0.97 12.24 -1.51
CA PRO A 48 -1.96 12.85 -0.63
C PRO A 48 -3.09 13.53 -1.44
N ASN A 49 -4.30 13.51 -0.88
CA ASN A 49 -5.44 14.34 -1.27
C ASN A 49 -5.03 15.83 -1.41
N PRO A 50 -5.57 16.60 -2.37
CA PRO A 50 -6.55 16.22 -3.40
C PRO A 50 -5.94 15.74 -4.71
N HIS A 51 -4.62 15.70 -4.81
CA HIS A 51 -3.91 15.51 -6.07
C HIS A 51 -3.48 14.05 -6.24
N SER A 52 -4.48 13.17 -6.28
CA SER A 52 -4.36 11.73 -6.49
C SER A 52 -5.36 11.27 -7.55
N PHE A 53 -5.28 10.00 -7.97
CA PHE A 53 -6.18 9.42 -8.97
C PHE A 53 -7.65 9.42 -8.53
N THR A 54 -7.91 9.27 -7.23
CA THR A 54 -9.25 9.13 -6.65
C THR A 54 -9.76 10.40 -5.99
N GLY A 55 -8.89 11.41 -5.83
CA GLY A 55 -9.13 12.59 -5.00
C GLY A 55 -8.90 12.36 -3.50
N GLU A 56 -8.68 11.12 -3.07
CA GLU A 56 -8.36 10.77 -1.68
C GLU A 56 -6.85 10.59 -1.48
N ASP A 57 -6.41 10.25 -0.27
CA ASP A 57 -5.04 9.73 -0.10
C ASP A 57 -4.91 8.39 -0.82
N VAL A 58 -3.84 8.21 -1.61
CA VAL A 58 -3.58 6.99 -2.37
C VAL A 58 -2.17 6.48 -2.09
N LEU A 59 -2.07 5.19 -1.79
CA LEU A 59 -0.84 4.43 -1.74
C LEU A 59 -0.79 3.47 -2.93
N GLU A 60 0.36 3.43 -3.60
CA GLU A 60 0.65 2.45 -4.64
C GLU A 60 1.87 1.62 -4.27
N LEU A 61 1.73 0.29 -4.32
CA LEU A 61 2.79 -0.68 -4.03
C LEU A 61 3.08 -1.51 -5.29
N GLN A 62 4.33 -1.52 -5.71
CA GLN A 62 4.82 -2.26 -6.88
C GLN A 62 5.84 -3.30 -6.41
N GLY A 63 5.37 -4.53 -6.19
CA GLY A 63 6.21 -5.69 -5.83
C GLY A 63 6.59 -6.56 -7.02
N HIS A 64 7.30 -7.66 -6.77
CA HIS A 64 7.87 -8.56 -7.80
C HIS A 64 6.83 -9.35 -8.63
N GLY A 65 5.54 -9.21 -8.32
CA GLY A 65 4.43 -9.76 -9.13
C GLY A 65 4.21 -11.27 -8.98
N GLY A 66 4.97 -11.96 -8.13
CA GLY A 66 4.73 -13.37 -7.79
C GLY A 66 3.37 -13.53 -7.10
N PRO A 67 2.51 -14.48 -7.53
CA PRO A 67 1.14 -14.59 -7.04
C PRO A 67 1.05 -14.81 -5.53
N VAL A 68 1.98 -15.59 -4.96
CA VAL A 68 2.06 -15.85 -3.51
C VAL A 68 2.36 -14.56 -2.73
N VAL A 69 3.35 -13.80 -3.18
CA VAL A 69 3.78 -12.55 -2.54
C VAL A 69 2.67 -11.50 -2.61
N MET A 70 2.00 -11.40 -3.76
CA MET A 70 0.86 -10.50 -3.95
C MET A 70 -0.31 -10.85 -3.02
N ASP A 71 -0.64 -12.14 -2.86
CA ASP A 71 -1.69 -12.59 -1.94
C ASP A 71 -1.32 -12.30 -0.47
N MET A 72 -0.05 -12.51 -0.08
CA MET A 72 0.45 -12.17 1.25
C MET A 72 0.34 -10.66 1.54
N LEU A 73 0.70 -9.81 0.58
CA LEU A 73 0.57 -8.35 0.72
C LEU A 73 -0.90 -7.92 0.80
N ILE A 74 -1.79 -8.48 -0.03
CA ILE A 74 -3.22 -8.18 0.04
C ILE A 74 -3.78 -8.58 1.40
N LYS A 75 -3.47 -9.78 1.91
CA LYS A 75 -3.88 -10.23 3.24
C LYS A 75 -3.37 -9.32 4.35
N ARG A 76 -2.10 -8.92 4.29
CA ARG A 76 -1.49 -7.97 5.25
C ARG A 76 -2.22 -6.63 5.26
N ILE A 77 -2.56 -6.09 4.08
CA ILE A 77 -3.26 -4.81 3.93
C ILE A 77 -4.71 -4.93 4.44
N LEU A 78 -5.42 -6.01 4.09
CA LEU A 78 -6.79 -6.26 4.54
C LEU A 78 -6.88 -6.58 6.04
N GLY A 79 -5.79 -6.99 6.68
CA GLY A 79 -5.70 -7.14 8.12
C GLY A 79 -5.71 -5.81 8.88
N ILE A 80 -5.47 -4.68 8.21
CA ILE A 80 -5.47 -3.35 8.83
C ILE A 80 -6.90 -2.88 9.07
N ALA A 81 -7.21 -2.50 10.30
CA ALA A 81 -8.54 -2.09 10.70
C ALA A 81 -9.08 -0.91 9.85
N GLY A 82 -10.26 -1.11 9.26
CA GLY A 82 -10.91 -0.11 8.41
C GLY A 82 -10.50 -0.15 6.94
N VAL A 83 -9.69 -1.13 6.53
CA VAL A 83 -9.38 -1.41 5.11
C VAL A 83 -10.29 -2.53 4.61
N ARG A 84 -10.71 -2.44 3.34
CA ARG A 84 -11.47 -3.50 2.66
C ARG A 84 -11.00 -3.67 1.23
N ALA A 85 -11.37 -4.79 0.62
CA ALA A 85 -11.20 -4.97 -0.81
C ALA A 85 -12.04 -3.92 -1.58
N ALA A 86 -11.46 -3.38 -2.64
CA ALA A 86 -12.17 -2.53 -3.59
C ALA A 86 -13.22 -3.34 -4.35
N ARG A 87 -14.34 -2.70 -4.68
CA ARG A 87 -15.38 -3.29 -5.53
C ARG A 87 -14.98 -3.15 -7.01
N PRO A 88 -15.52 -4.00 -7.89
CA PRO A 88 -15.30 -3.85 -9.33
C PRO A 88 -15.67 -2.44 -9.82
N GLY A 89 -14.75 -1.78 -10.52
CA GLY A 89 -14.94 -0.43 -11.08
C GLY A 89 -14.90 0.70 -10.07
N GLU A 90 -14.52 0.44 -8.81
CA GLU A 90 -14.40 1.48 -7.80
C GLU A 90 -13.25 2.45 -8.11
N PHE A 91 -12.13 1.93 -8.62
CA PHE A 91 -10.96 2.68 -9.07
C PHE A 91 -10.17 1.92 -10.16
#